data_AF-A0A1G8AMD6-F1
#
_entry.id   AF-A0A1G8AMD6-F1
#
_cell.length_a   1.000
_cell.length_b   1.000
_cell.length_c   1.000
_cell.angle_alpha   90.00
_cell.angle_beta   90.00
_cell.angle_gamma   90.00
#
_symmetry.space_group_name_H-M   'P 1'
#
loop_
_entity.id
_entity.type
_entity.pdbx_description
1 polymer ?
#
loop_
_entity_poly.entity_id
_entity_poly.type
_entity_poly.pdbx_seq_one_letter_code
_entity_poly.pdbx_strand_id
1 'polypeptide(L)' 'MSKALSLDLRTRVLAAVASGLSHRQAAERFGVSAASVSRWRARQRDQGAPLPKALGGDRRSGRIDACKVLILSLLEET' A
#
# COMPACT_ATOMS: atom_id res chain seq x y z
N MET A 1 -14.42 -3.59 -1.85
CA MET A 1 -13.11 -3.76 -1.15
C MET A 1 -12.00 -3.65 -2.17
N SER A 2 -11.15 -2.62 -2.11
CA SER A 2 -9.95 -2.57 -2.94
C SER A 2 -8.91 -3.51 -2.37
N LYS A 3 -8.34 -4.40 -3.19
CA LYS A 3 -7.28 -5.33 -2.78
C LYS A 3 -6.00 -4.99 -3.52
N ALA A 4 -4.90 -4.92 -2.79
CA ALA A 4 -3.59 -4.84 -3.38
C ALA A 4 -3.25 -6.14 -4.13
N LEU A 5 -2.65 -6.01 -5.31
CA LEU A 5 -1.99 -7.14 -5.97
C LEU A 5 -0.91 -7.74 -5.06
N SER A 6 -0.76 -9.07 -5.11
CA SER A 6 0.08 -9.87 -4.20
C SER A 6 1.55 -9.44 -4.21
N LEU A 7 2.24 -9.65 -3.09
CA LEU A 7 3.66 -9.32 -2.98
C LEU A 7 4.52 -10.19 -3.91
N ASP A 8 4.16 -11.47 -4.08
CA ASP A 8 4.83 -12.38 -5.02
C ASP A 8 4.83 -11.80 -6.46
N LEU A 9 3.67 -11.37 -6.95
CA LEU A 9 3.54 -10.80 -8.29
C LEU A 9 4.46 -9.59 -8.46
N ARG A 10 4.48 -8.69 -7.48
CA ARG A 10 5.33 -7.48 -7.52
C ARG A 10 6.82 -7.85 -7.52
N THR A 11 7.19 -8.83 -6.72
CA THR A 11 8.58 -9.29 -6.58
C THR A 11 9.07 -9.89 -7.90
N ARG A 12 8.28 -10.76 -8.53
CA ARG A 12 8.61 -11.37 -9.82
C ARG A 12 8.68 -10.34 -10.96
N VAL A 13 7.76 -9.38 -10.98
CA VAL A 13 7.78 -8.26 -11.94
C VAL A 13 9.06 -7.43 -11.79
N LEU A 14 9.42 -7.06 -10.56
CA LEU A 14 10.61 -6.25 -10.32
C LEU A 14 11.92 -7.03 -10.56
N ALA A 15 11.93 -8.34 -10.32
CA ALA A 15 13.05 -9.19 -10.69
C ALA A 15 13.27 -9.20 -12.21
N ALA A 16 12.20 -9.26 -13.01
CA ALA A 16 12.30 -9.18 -14.47
C ALA A 16 12.77 -7.81 -14.97
N VAL A 17 12.39 -6.72 -14.28
CA VAL A 17 12.92 -5.38 -14.56
C VAL A 17 14.41 -5.31 -14.18
N ALA A 18 14.81 -5.91 -13.06
CA ALA A 18 16.21 -5.99 -12.65
C ALA A 18 17.06 -6.83 -13.63
N SER A 19 16.47 -7.83 -14.28
CA SER A 19 17.11 -8.60 -15.35
C SER A 19 17.13 -7.91 -16.71
N GLY A 20 16.81 -6.61 -16.77
CA GLY A 20 16.96 -5.78 -17.98
C GLY A 20 15.68 -5.53 -18.79
N LEU A 21 14.52 -6.06 -18.39
CA LEU A 21 13.28 -5.69 -19.08
C LEU A 21 12.88 -4.24 -18.77
N SER A 22 12.39 -3.54 -19.80
CA SER A 22 11.70 -2.27 -19.59
C SER A 22 10.41 -2.47 -18.78
N HIS A 23 9.91 -1.40 -18.17
CA HIS A 23 8.64 -1.45 -17.44
C HIS A 23 7.46 -1.92 -18.29
N ARG A 24 7.45 -1.60 -19.61
CA ARG A 24 6.39 -2.03 -20.54
C ARG A 24 6.49 -3.53 -20.85
N GLN A 25 7.69 -4.03 -21.12
CA GLN A 25 7.90 -5.46 -21.38
C GLN A 25 7.57 -6.32 -20.15
N ALA A 26 7.98 -5.88 -18.95
CA ALA A 26 7.61 -6.58 -17.72
C ALA A 26 6.08 -6.51 -17.47
N ALA A 27 5.46 -5.36 -17.72
CA ALA A 27 4.02 -5.20 -17.58
C ALA A 27 3.23 -6.16 -18.49
N GLU A 28 3.60 -6.23 -19.76
CA GLU A 28 3.02 -7.14 -20.75
C GLU A 28 3.20 -8.60 -20.33
N ARG A 29 4.42 -9.00 -19.95
CA ARG A 29 4.74 -10.37 -19.53
C ARG A 29 3.90 -10.85 -18.33
N PHE A 30 3.56 -9.96 -17.40
CA PHE A 30 2.88 -10.31 -16.15
C PHE A 30 1.41 -9.87 -16.10
N GLY A 31 0.86 -9.30 -17.18
CA GLY A 31 -0.53 -8.88 -17.25
C GLY A 31 -0.88 -7.73 -16.28
N VAL A 32 0.05 -6.80 -16.05
CA VAL A 32 -0.15 -5.62 -15.19
C VAL A 32 0.07 -4.34 -16.00
N SER A 33 -0.36 -3.19 -15.48
CA SER A 33 -0.08 -1.92 -16.15
C SER A 33 1.35 -1.42 -15.91
N ALA A 34 1.99 -0.84 -16.93
CA ALA A 34 3.33 -0.26 -16.81
C ALA A 34 3.42 0.82 -15.71
N ALA A 35 2.34 1.58 -15.49
CA ALA A 35 2.23 2.54 -14.39
C ALA A 35 2.32 1.86 -13.01
N SER A 36 1.78 0.65 -12.86
CA SER A 36 1.89 -0.11 -11.61
C SER A 36 3.30 -0.62 -11.38
N VAL A 37 3.97 -1.10 -12.44
CA VAL A 37 5.39 -1.49 -12.38
C VAL A 37 6.25 -0.31 -11.94
N SER A 38 6.06 0.87 -12.55
CA SER A 38 6.77 2.11 -12.17
C SER A 38 6.55 2.46 -10.70
N ARG A 39 5.31 2.43 -10.21
CA ARG A 39 4.98 2.66 -8.79
C ARG A 39 5.66 1.66 -7.85
N TRP A 40 5.72 0.37 -8.22
CA TRP A 40 6.40 -0.64 -7.42
C TRP A 40 7.91 -0.44 -7.41
N ARG A 41 8.51 -0.07 -8.54
CA ARG A 41 9.96 0.19 -8.65
C ARG A 41 10.37 1.41 -7.83
N ALA A 42 9.60 2.51 -7.92
CA ALA A 42 9.83 3.69 -7.10
C ALA A 42 9.78 3.34 -5.61
N ARG A 43 8.75 2.61 -5.18
CA ARG A 43 8.64 2.15 -3.79
C ARG A 43 9.79 1.23 -3.36
N GLN A 44 10.22 0.30 -4.21
CA GLN A 44 11.37 -0.56 -3.91
C GLN A 44 12.65 0.27 -3.70
N ARG A 45 12.86 1.30 -4.51
CA ARG A 45 14.00 2.22 -4.35
C ARG A 45 13.90 3.04 -3.06
N ASP A 46 12.72 3.57 -2.75
CA ASP A 46 12.55 4.51 -1.64
C ASP A 46 12.39 3.79 -0.29
N GLN A 47 11.90 2.54 -0.26
CA GLN A 47 11.53 1.80 0.96
C GLN A 47 12.21 0.43 1.06
N GLY A 48 13.06 0.05 0.11
CA GLY A 48 13.74 -1.25 0.05
C GLY A 48 12.86 -2.43 -0.42
N ALA A 49 11.53 -2.29 -0.40
CA ALA A 49 10.60 -3.38 -0.71
C ALA A 49 9.30 -2.91 -1.40
N PRO A 50 8.71 -3.70 -2.30
CA PRO A 50 7.50 -3.34 -3.05
C PRO A 50 6.19 -3.61 -2.29
N LEU A 51 6.20 -3.50 -0.96
CA LEU A 51 5.03 -3.76 -0.11
C LEU A 51 3.85 -2.86 -0.47
N PRO A 52 2.58 -3.27 -0.29
CA PRO A 52 1.44 -2.35 -0.37
C PRO A 52 1.43 -1.34 0.78
N LYS A 53 0.72 -0.21 0.62
CA LYS A 53 0.40 0.67 1.76
C LYS A 53 -0.72 0.01 2.55
N ALA A 54 -0.86 0.39 3.82
CA ALA A 54 -2.08 0.09 4.56
C ALA A 54 -3.29 0.56 3.73
N LEU A 55 -4.25 -0.35 3.51
CA LEU A 55 -5.48 -0.07 2.79
C LEU A 55 -6.60 0.08 3.80
N GLY A 56 -7.39 1.15 3.67
CA GLY A 56 -8.47 1.43 4.61
C GLY A 56 -7.96 1.97 5.94
N GLY A 57 -8.67 1.62 7.01
CA GLY A 57 -8.44 2.17 8.35
C GLY A 57 -9.18 3.49 8.58
N ASP A 58 -9.43 3.76 9.86
CA ASP A 58 -10.02 5.01 10.29
C ASP A 58 -9.02 6.16 10.10
N ARG A 59 -9.50 7.24 9.52
CA ARG A 59 -8.73 8.47 9.27
C ARG A 59 -9.46 9.72 9.78
N ARG A 60 -10.60 9.54 10.47
CA ARG A 60 -11.52 10.63 10.83
C ARG A 60 -11.82 10.68 12.32
N SER A 61 -11.87 9.55 13.01
CA SER A 61 -12.21 9.50 14.44
C SER A 61 -11.10 9.99 15.36
N GLY A 62 -9.85 10.13 14.91
CA GLY A 62 -8.73 10.46 15.80
C GLY A 62 -8.96 11.70 16.67
N ARG A 63 -9.72 12.69 16.18
CA ARG A 63 -10.14 13.88 16.94
C ARG A 63 -11.18 13.59 18.04
N ILE A 64 -12.05 12.61 17.83
CA ILE A 64 -13.01 12.11 18.82
C ILE A 64 -12.29 11.19 19.82
N ASP A 65 -11.43 10.29 19.33
CA ASP A 65 -10.64 9.38 20.16
C ASP A 65 -9.73 10.14 21.14
N ALA A 66 -9.21 11.30 20.74
CA ALA A 66 -8.45 12.18 21.64
C ALA A 66 -9.26 12.64 22.86
N CYS A 67 -10.58 12.79 22.72
CA CYS A 67 -11.49 13.17 23.79
C CYS A 67 -12.10 11.97 24.53
N LYS A 68 -11.67 10.73 24.23
CA LYS A 68 -12.29 9.50 24.73
C LYS A 68 -12.45 9.49 26.25
N VAL A 69 -11.40 9.85 26.99
CA VAL A 69 -11.41 9.84 28.47
C VAL A 69 -12.50 10.76 29.00
N LEU A 70 -12.56 12.00 28.50
CA LEU A 70 -13.57 12.98 28.90
C LEU A 70 -15.00 12.49 28.63
N ILE A 71 -15.24 11.95 27.42
CA ILE A 71 -16.57 11.44 27.04
C ILE A 71 -17.02 10.31 27.97
N LEU A 72 -16.10 9.39 28.32
CA LEU A 72 -16.42 8.26 29.18
C LEU A 72 -16.67 8.68 30.63
N SER A 73 -15.86 9.59 31.18
CA SER A 73 -16.08 10.11 32.55
C SER A 73 -17.42 10.81 32.69
N LEU A 74 -17.84 11.63 31.71
CA LEU A 74 -19.14 12.29 31.73
C LEU A 74 -20.32 11.32 31.71
N LEU A 75 -20.15 10.12 31.12
CA LEU A 75 -21.18 9.08 31.09
C LEU A 75 -21.27 8.33 32.43
N GLU A 76 -20.16 8.15 33.13
CA GLU A 76 -20.13 7.50 34.45
C GLU A 76 -20.76 8.39 35.54
N GLU A 77 -20.82 9.70 35.32
CA GLU A 77 -21.41 10.70 36.21
C GLU A 77 -22.94 10.86 36.03
N THR A 78 -23.55 10.22 35.03
CA THR A 78 -25.01 10.21 34.78
C THR A 78 -25.69 8.93 35.24
#